data_AF-A0A818FE52-F1
#
_entry.id   AF-A0A818FE52-F1
#
_cell.length_a   1.000
_cell.length_b   1.000
_cell.length_c   1.000
_cell.angle_alpha   90.00
_cell.angle_beta   90.00
_cell.angle_gamma   90.00
#
_symmetry.space_group_name_H-M   'P 1'
#
loop_
_entity.id
_entity.type
_entity.pdbx_description
1 polymer ?
#
loop_
_entity_poly.entity_id
_entity_poly.type
_entity_poly.pdbx_seq_one_letter_code
_entity_poly.pdbx_strand_id
1 'polypeptide(L)'
;MLTSPIPVDLKNLQSVINARRFYETCINETVIESESINVILSIVNDLGGWPILQGSSWNETSFNITNLLIRLREYGYNMIFGFGTSNDDKNSSTNFIRFYQSDIALAQRSNYLNETKVTRSYRQFIQDVGLALAAGRISLEMINNIRNSFLGMLKNSSWMDEISKNKSIEKALVIDEKIGYPDFLGSNNTTQLEKMYQEYVFNESYISNVLKLLKIKANENLRMLRELVDRKAWGTSPPTIVNAFYSPPRNQIIFPAGILQMPFFNKDAPKYLNYGAIGMVIGHEITHGFDDSGRQYDKDGNRISWWTDDTIKKFNERKQCIIDQYSNYVVTQINRTLNGFQTQGENIADNGGIKESFYAYQNWIRTHPNEDKKLPGLSEYSAEQMFFINYGQIWCSKMTNANALNRILTGVHSPEEF
;
A
#
# COMPACT_ATOMS: atom_id res chain seq x y z
N MET A 1 6.13 -1.38 -27.19
CA MET A 1 5.90 -0.04 -27.75
C MET A 1 4.76 0.64 -26.98
N LEU A 2 5.06 1.55 -26.05
CA LEU A 2 4.13 2.61 -25.61
C LEU A 2 4.50 3.88 -26.40
N THR A 3 4.44 3.80 -27.72
CA THR A 3 4.83 4.89 -28.64
C THR A 3 3.63 5.61 -29.23
N SER A 4 2.46 5.58 -28.57
CA SER A 4 1.39 6.50 -28.94
C SER A 4 1.50 7.76 -28.08
N PRO A 5 1.57 8.95 -28.68
CA PRO A 5 1.52 10.21 -27.93
C PRO A 5 0.20 10.25 -27.17
N ILE A 6 0.22 10.75 -25.93
CA ILE A 6 -0.99 10.99 -25.12
C ILE A 6 -1.96 11.82 -25.99
N PRO A 7 -3.11 11.29 -26.47
CA PRO A 7 -3.85 11.91 -27.58
C PRO A 7 -4.75 13.10 -27.20
N VAL A 8 -4.52 13.74 -26.06
CA VAL A 8 -5.34 14.86 -25.56
C VAL A 8 -4.42 15.89 -24.90
N ASP A 9 -4.66 17.18 -25.11
CA ASP A 9 -4.02 18.23 -24.30
C ASP A 9 -4.61 18.23 -22.89
N LEU A 10 -4.17 17.25 -22.08
CA LEU A 10 -4.57 17.07 -20.68
C LEU A 10 -4.31 18.32 -19.84
N LYS A 11 -3.44 19.24 -20.29
CA LYS A 11 -3.10 20.45 -19.54
C LYS A 11 -4.27 21.41 -19.39
N ASN A 12 -5.27 21.33 -20.27
CA ASN A 12 -6.43 22.21 -20.28
C ASN A 12 -7.66 21.61 -19.56
N LEU A 13 -7.54 20.40 -19.04
CA LEU A 13 -8.58 19.77 -18.24
C LEU A 13 -8.75 20.50 -16.90
N GLN A 14 -9.99 20.75 -16.49
CA GLN A 14 -10.26 21.49 -15.25
C GLN A 14 -9.73 20.74 -14.03
N SER A 15 -9.83 19.40 -14.02
CA SER A 15 -9.22 18.54 -13.02
C SER A 15 -7.70 18.75 -12.88
N VAL A 16 -6.98 18.85 -14.00
CA VAL A 16 -5.53 19.07 -14.04
C VAL A 16 -5.17 20.51 -13.66
N ILE A 17 -5.96 21.50 -14.09
CA ILE A 17 -5.80 22.91 -13.70
C ILE A 17 -5.99 23.06 -12.18
N ASN A 18 -7.02 22.42 -11.60
CA ASN A 18 -7.26 22.47 -10.16
C ASN A 18 -6.13 21.83 -9.37
N ALA A 19 -5.61 20.68 -9.82
CA ALA A 19 -4.45 20.04 -9.19
C ALA A 19 -3.20 20.95 -9.24
N ARG A 20 -2.96 21.62 -10.37
CA ARG A 20 -1.86 22.59 -10.50
C ARG A 20 -2.05 23.79 -9.57
N ARG A 21 -3.26 24.37 -9.51
CA ARG A 21 -3.57 25.47 -8.58
C ARG A 21 -3.32 25.07 -7.12
N PHE A 22 -3.76 23.88 -6.74
CA PHE A 22 -3.49 23.36 -5.40
C PHE A 22 -1.98 23.32 -5.10
N TYR A 23 -1.19 22.79 -6.03
CA TYR A 23 0.27 22.79 -5.93
C TYR A 23 0.88 24.20 -5.88
N GLU A 24 0.43 25.12 -6.73
CA GLU A 24 0.88 26.52 -6.75
C GLU A 24 0.60 27.22 -5.40
N THR A 25 -0.55 26.96 -4.77
CA THR A 25 -0.83 27.48 -3.42
C THR A 25 0.09 26.87 -2.36
N CYS A 26 0.45 25.58 -2.50
CA CYS A 26 1.31 24.85 -1.56
C CYS A 26 2.75 25.40 -1.53
N ILE A 27 3.29 25.80 -2.68
CA ILE A 27 4.68 26.26 -2.79
C ILE A 27 4.85 27.77 -2.50
N ASN A 28 3.74 28.50 -2.37
CA ASN A 28 3.76 29.94 -2.09
C ASN A 28 3.85 30.21 -0.58
N GLU A 29 5.05 30.04 -0.03
CA GLU A 29 5.31 30.17 1.42
C GLU A 29 4.94 31.57 1.95
N THR A 30 5.15 32.63 1.18
CA THR A 30 4.82 34.01 1.60
C THR A 30 3.34 34.19 1.94
N VAL A 31 2.44 33.63 1.12
CA VAL A 31 0.98 33.66 1.39
C VAL A 31 0.64 32.75 2.57
N ILE A 32 1.27 31.57 2.65
CA ILE A 32 1.07 30.63 3.76
C ILE A 32 1.43 31.31 5.09
N GLU A 33 2.58 31.95 5.19
CA GLU A 33 3.05 32.59 6.41
C GLU A 33 2.17 33.77 6.84
N SER A 34 1.64 34.53 5.88
CA SER A 34 0.82 35.71 6.16
C SER A 34 -0.65 35.39 6.50
N GLU A 35 -1.23 34.31 5.94
CA GLU A 35 -2.67 34.04 6.06
C GLU A 35 -3.01 32.86 6.98
N SER A 36 -2.10 31.89 7.17
CA SER A 36 -2.47 30.59 7.78
C SER A 36 -2.96 30.71 9.21
N ILE A 37 -2.36 31.60 10.01
CA ILE A 37 -2.73 31.74 11.42
C ILE A 37 -4.17 32.20 11.60
N ASN A 38 -4.65 33.12 10.76
CA ASN A 38 -6.02 33.63 10.84
C ASN A 38 -7.03 32.54 10.50
N VAL A 39 -6.74 31.72 9.49
CA VAL A 39 -7.57 30.58 9.11
C VAL A 39 -7.60 29.54 10.23
N ILE A 40 -6.44 29.20 10.81
CA ILE A 40 -6.35 28.26 11.94
C ILE A 40 -7.14 28.76 13.15
N LEU A 41 -7.00 30.04 13.52
CA LEU A 41 -7.76 30.62 14.63
C LEU A 41 -9.27 30.61 14.38
N SER A 42 -9.70 30.87 13.14
CA SER A 42 -11.10 30.74 12.74
C SER A 42 -11.64 29.33 12.96
N ILE A 43 -10.87 28.30 12.56
CA ILE A 43 -11.24 26.89 12.79
C ILE A 43 -11.28 26.57 14.27
N VAL A 44 -10.28 26.99 15.05
CA VAL A 44 -10.26 26.73 16.49
C VAL A 44 -11.51 27.31 17.15
N ASN A 45 -11.91 28.52 16.78
CA ASN A 45 -13.15 29.12 17.27
C ASN A 45 -14.38 28.32 16.82
N ASP A 46 -14.43 27.87 15.56
CA ASP A 46 -15.49 26.98 15.09
C ASP A 46 -15.47 25.61 15.80
N LEU A 47 -14.34 25.10 16.26
CA LEU A 47 -14.30 23.85 17.03
C LEU A 47 -14.74 24.03 18.50
N GLY A 48 -15.21 25.22 18.90
CA GLY A 48 -15.63 25.53 20.26
C GLY A 48 -14.53 26.18 21.10
N GLY A 49 -13.48 26.68 20.46
CA GLY A 49 -12.35 27.34 21.11
C GLY A 49 -11.33 26.37 21.70
N TRP A 50 -10.20 26.91 22.15
CA TRP A 50 -9.15 26.15 22.82
C TRP A 50 -8.71 26.88 24.09
N PRO A 51 -8.93 26.31 25.30
CA PRO A 51 -8.58 26.95 26.56
C PRO A 51 -7.16 27.51 26.64
N ILE A 52 -6.19 26.88 25.98
CA ILE A 52 -4.79 27.36 25.99
C ILE A 52 -4.61 28.70 25.27
N LEU A 53 -5.44 29.00 24.27
CA LEU A 53 -5.37 30.26 23.50
C LEU A 53 -6.23 31.35 24.12
N GLN A 54 -7.36 30.96 24.72
CA GLN A 54 -8.39 31.89 25.20
C GLN A 54 -8.34 32.11 26.72
N GLY A 55 -7.64 31.26 27.47
CA GLY A 55 -7.51 31.37 28.92
C GLY A 55 -8.87 31.48 29.61
N SER A 56 -9.03 32.48 30.47
CA SER A 56 -10.27 32.74 31.21
C SER A 56 -11.45 33.20 30.36
N SER A 57 -11.23 33.54 29.08
CA SER A 57 -12.32 33.90 28.15
C SER A 57 -13.00 32.68 27.52
N TRP A 58 -12.42 31.48 27.68
CA TRP A 58 -13.05 30.25 27.21
C TRP A 58 -14.14 29.78 28.18
N ASN A 59 -15.34 29.52 27.65
CA ASN A 59 -16.50 29.15 28.47
C ASN A 59 -16.77 27.64 28.44
N GLU A 60 -16.33 26.95 29.50
CA GLU A 60 -16.53 25.52 29.71
C GLU A 60 -18.01 25.10 29.66
N THR A 61 -18.91 25.90 30.23
CA THR A 61 -20.35 25.57 30.31
C THR A 61 -21.04 25.57 28.95
N SER A 62 -20.48 26.28 27.96
CA SER A 62 -20.99 26.31 26.59
C SER A 62 -20.38 25.23 25.69
N PHE A 63 -19.32 24.57 26.15
CA PHE A 63 -18.60 23.58 25.37
C PHE A 63 -19.36 22.26 25.31
N ASN A 64 -19.49 21.71 24.11
CA ASN A 64 -20.15 20.44 23.88
C ASN A 64 -19.21 19.51 23.09
N ILE A 65 -18.74 18.45 23.76
CA ILE A 65 -17.79 17.52 23.17
C ILE A 65 -18.39 16.73 22.00
N THR A 66 -19.69 16.44 22.01
CA THR A 66 -20.37 15.79 20.88
C THR A 66 -20.32 16.68 19.64
N ASN A 67 -20.55 17.99 19.78
CA ASN A 67 -20.44 18.94 18.68
C ASN A 67 -19.00 19.02 18.16
N LEU A 68 -18.00 19.03 19.05
CA LEU A 68 -16.59 18.97 18.64
C LEU A 68 -16.30 17.71 17.82
N LEU A 69 -16.72 16.53 18.29
CA LEU A 69 -16.49 15.26 17.59
C LEU A 69 -17.17 15.24 16.21
N ILE A 70 -18.40 15.78 16.11
CA ILE A 70 -19.10 15.92 14.82
C ILE A 70 -18.32 16.83 13.88
N ARG A 71 -17.92 18.03 14.34
CA ARG A 71 -17.16 18.99 13.51
C ARG A 71 -15.81 18.44 13.09
N LEU A 72 -15.05 17.82 13.98
CA LEU A 72 -13.79 17.15 13.64
C LEU A 72 -14.00 16.08 12.56
N ARG A 73 -15.09 15.31 12.64
CA ARG A 73 -15.41 14.29 11.64
C ARG A 73 -15.74 14.89 10.28
N GLU A 74 -16.32 16.08 10.21
CA GLU A 74 -16.51 16.78 8.92
C GLU A 74 -15.19 17.04 8.20
N TYR A 75 -14.08 17.20 8.94
CA TYR A 75 -12.72 17.31 8.40
C TYR A 75 -12.00 15.94 8.31
N GLY A 76 -12.71 14.83 8.53
CA GLY A 76 -12.15 13.49 8.48
C GLY A 76 -11.32 13.09 9.70
N TYR A 77 -11.23 13.95 10.72
CA TYR A 77 -10.49 13.66 11.95
C TYR A 77 -11.33 12.87 12.95
N ASN A 78 -10.66 11.96 13.64
CA ASN A 78 -11.18 11.22 14.78
C ASN A 78 -10.29 11.50 15.99
N MET A 79 -10.84 11.51 17.21
CA MET A 79 -10.08 11.85 18.41
C MET A 79 -10.15 10.76 19.48
N ILE A 80 -11.34 10.45 20.00
CA ILE A 80 -11.51 9.46 21.09
C ILE A 80 -11.60 8.05 20.51
N PHE A 81 -12.44 7.89 19.50
CA PHE A 81 -12.56 6.68 18.69
C PHE A 81 -12.72 7.08 17.23
N GLY A 82 -12.21 6.24 16.34
CA GLY A 82 -12.42 6.33 14.92
C GLY A 82 -13.77 5.76 14.53
N PHE A 83 -14.46 6.44 13.61
CA PHE A 83 -15.51 5.79 12.85
C PHE A 83 -15.48 6.22 11.39
N GLY A 84 -15.97 5.34 10.52
CA GLY A 84 -16.05 5.61 9.09
C GLY A 84 -16.69 4.44 8.35
N THR A 85 -16.84 4.60 7.05
CA THR A 85 -17.35 3.53 6.19
C THR A 85 -16.21 2.64 5.70
N SER A 86 -16.38 1.32 5.76
CA SER A 86 -15.49 0.33 5.17
C SER A 86 -16.26 -0.84 4.56
N ASN A 87 -15.59 -1.67 3.75
CA ASN A 87 -16.17 -2.92 3.24
C ASN A 87 -16.45 -3.88 4.41
N ASP A 88 -17.60 -4.55 4.40
CA ASP A 88 -17.93 -5.57 5.39
C ASP A 88 -17.06 -6.82 5.15
N ASP A 89 -16.24 -7.17 6.14
CA ASP A 89 -15.37 -8.34 6.08
C ASP A 89 -16.16 -9.63 5.84
N LYS A 90 -17.41 -9.75 6.29
CA LYS A 90 -18.25 -10.95 6.09
C LYS A 90 -19.06 -10.92 4.80
N ASN A 91 -19.25 -9.73 4.22
CA ASN A 91 -19.97 -9.54 2.96
C ASN A 91 -19.31 -8.40 2.16
N SER A 92 -18.29 -8.76 1.39
CA SER A 92 -17.46 -7.80 0.65
C SER A 92 -18.20 -7.07 -0.49
N SER A 93 -19.48 -7.34 -0.73
CA SER A 93 -20.35 -6.56 -1.64
C SER A 93 -20.95 -5.31 -0.99
N THR A 94 -20.86 -5.19 0.33
CA THR A 94 -21.55 -4.15 1.10
C THR A 94 -20.57 -3.32 1.94
N ASN A 95 -20.99 -2.10 2.26
CA ASN A 95 -20.28 -1.20 3.14
C ASN A 95 -20.98 -1.13 4.51
N PHE A 96 -20.21 -0.94 5.57
CA PHE A 96 -20.73 -0.81 6.94
C PHE A 96 -20.00 0.29 7.71
N ILE A 97 -20.61 0.76 8.80
CA ILE A 97 -19.95 1.68 9.74
C ILE A 97 -19.03 0.87 10.65
N ARG A 98 -17.73 1.15 10.58
CA ARG A 98 -16.73 0.57 11.46
C ARG A 98 -16.39 1.56 12.56
N PHE A 99 -16.39 1.08 13.80
CA PHE A 99 -15.78 1.77 14.94
C PHE A 99 -14.42 1.14 15.23
N TYR A 100 -13.41 1.96 15.51
CA TYR A 100 -12.05 1.53 15.75
C TYR A 100 -11.36 2.46 16.74
N GLN A 101 -10.22 2.03 17.29
CA GLN A 101 -9.40 2.91 18.12
C GLN A 101 -8.91 4.10 17.28
N SER A 102 -8.99 5.31 17.81
CA SER A 102 -8.55 6.50 17.07
C SER A 102 -7.03 6.53 16.91
N ASP A 103 -6.57 7.32 15.93
CA ASP A 103 -5.16 7.60 15.75
C ASP A 103 -4.59 8.32 16.99
N ILE A 104 -3.35 8.01 17.31
CA ILE A 104 -2.57 8.63 18.37
C ILE A 104 -1.46 9.46 17.74
N ALA A 105 -1.16 10.62 18.33
CA ALA A 105 -0.22 11.59 17.77
C ALA A 105 1.22 11.04 17.61
N LEU A 106 1.68 10.15 18.48
CA LEU A 106 2.91 9.40 18.30
C LEU A 106 2.58 8.10 17.59
N ALA A 107 3.43 7.70 16.63
CA ALA A 107 3.21 6.58 15.72
C ALA A 107 2.79 5.26 16.39
N GLN A 108 3.11 5.07 17.68
CA GLN A 108 2.68 3.91 18.45
C GLN A 108 2.40 4.18 19.92
N ARG A 109 1.54 3.33 20.50
CA ARG A 109 1.21 3.31 21.93
C ARG A 109 2.45 3.16 22.81
N SER A 110 3.42 2.34 22.38
CA SER A 110 4.69 2.12 23.09
C SER A 110 5.47 3.42 23.32
N ASN A 111 5.40 4.40 22.40
CA ASN A 111 6.07 5.70 22.54
C ASN A 111 5.45 6.58 23.65
N TYR A 112 4.22 6.30 24.08
CA TYR A 112 3.60 6.95 25.24
C TYR A 112 3.95 6.26 26.56
N LEU A 113 4.37 5.00 26.49
CA LEU A 113 4.71 4.17 27.65
C LEU A 113 6.21 4.22 27.98
N ASN A 114 7.05 4.61 27.01
CA ASN A 114 8.49 4.78 27.15
C ASN A 114 8.91 6.20 26.76
N GLU A 115 9.53 6.95 27.69
CA GLU A 115 10.07 8.28 27.41
C GLU A 115 11.27 8.20 26.46
N THR A 116 11.05 8.34 25.14
CA THR A 116 12.12 8.72 24.22
C THR A 116 11.65 9.73 23.17
N LYS A 117 12.50 10.74 22.96
CA LYS A 117 12.32 11.88 22.04
C LYS A 117 12.15 11.42 20.60
N VAL A 118 10.92 11.44 20.08
CA VAL A 118 10.64 11.25 18.64
C VAL A 118 9.75 12.37 18.13
N THR A 119 10.35 13.52 17.80
CA THR A 119 9.63 14.65 17.16
C THR A 119 10.41 15.34 16.04
N ARG A 120 11.52 14.77 15.56
CA ARG A 120 12.32 15.37 14.46
C ARG A 120 12.33 14.56 13.15
N SER A 121 11.98 13.28 13.18
CA SER A 121 12.18 12.35 12.04
C SER A 121 11.02 12.31 11.04
N TYR A 122 9.82 12.77 11.43
CA TYR A 122 8.60 12.70 10.61
C TYR A 122 8.57 13.71 9.47
N ARG A 123 9.32 14.82 9.59
CA ARG A 123 9.33 15.90 8.60
C ARG A 123 10.15 15.56 7.35
N GLN A 124 11.11 14.64 7.46
CA GLN A 124 12.00 14.26 6.36
C GLN A 124 11.36 13.22 5.42
N PHE A 125 10.53 12.32 5.95
CA PHE A 125 9.87 11.24 5.21
C PHE A 125 8.87 11.72 4.15
N ILE A 126 8.24 12.88 4.36
CA ILE A 126 7.23 13.44 3.46
C ILE A 126 7.86 14.05 2.18
N GLN A 127 9.17 14.30 2.18
CA GLN A 127 9.87 14.94 1.06
C GLN A 127 10.36 13.93 -0.02
N ASP A 128 10.44 12.64 0.30
CA ASP A 128 11.17 11.66 -0.53
C ASP A 128 10.29 10.88 -1.54
N VAL A 129 8.98 11.13 -1.59
CA VAL A 129 8.01 10.30 -2.38
C VAL A 129 7.71 10.88 -3.78
N GLY A 130 8.29 12.01 -4.15
CA GLY A 130 8.00 12.69 -5.42
C GLY A 130 8.99 12.37 -6.53
N LEU A 131 8.81 11.25 -7.26
CA LEU A 131 9.12 11.08 -8.70
C LEU A 131 9.19 9.60 -9.10
N ALA A 132 8.21 9.13 -9.88
CA ALA A 132 8.45 8.17 -10.98
C ALA A 132 7.19 7.82 -11.79
N LEU A 133 7.34 7.90 -13.12
CA LEU A 133 6.47 7.45 -14.21
C LEU A 133 7.44 7.02 -15.33
N ALA A 134 7.29 5.97 -16.15
CA ALA A 134 6.19 5.10 -16.52
C ALA A 134 6.74 3.83 -17.21
N ALA A 135 6.03 2.70 -17.19
CA ALA A 135 6.05 1.70 -18.27
C ALA A 135 4.87 0.70 -18.16
N GLY A 136 4.44 0.13 -19.27
CA GLY A 136 3.38 -0.89 -19.30
C GLY A 136 3.34 -1.68 -20.60
N ARG A 137 3.38 -3.01 -20.48
CA ARG A 137 2.72 -4.07 -21.31
C ARG A 137 3.35 -5.47 -21.14
N ILE A 138 4.54 -5.61 -20.55
CA ILE A 138 5.22 -6.91 -20.35
C ILE A 138 4.88 -7.54 -18.98
N SER A 139 4.28 -6.81 -18.05
CA SER A 139 3.95 -7.29 -16.69
C SER A 139 2.87 -8.39 -16.66
N LEU A 140 1.94 -8.41 -17.62
CA LEU A 140 0.83 -9.40 -17.64
C LEU A 140 1.32 -10.84 -17.86
N GLU A 141 2.29 -11.05 -18.75
CA GLU A 141 2.87 -12.37 -18.99
C GLU A 141 3.57 -12.90 -17.72
N MET A 142 4.37 -12.04 -17.07
CA MET A 142 5.05 -12.40 -15.84
C MET A 142 4.07 -12.74 -14.71
N ILE A 143 2.99 -11.95 -14.53
CA ILE A 143 1.94 -12.26 -13.55
C ILE A 143 1.34 -13.63 -13.82
N ASN A 144 1.04 -13.96 -15.08
CA ASN A 144 0.52 -15.28 -15.41
C ASN A 144 1.54 -16.40 -15.16
N ASN A 145 2.82 -16.20 -15.47
CA ASN A 145 3.86 -17.21 -15.22
C ASN A 145 4.05 -17.46 -13.72
N ILE A 146 4.00 -16.41 -12.90
CA ILE A 146 4.15 -16.50 -11.44
C ILE A 146 2.89 -17.10 -10.81
N ARG A 147 1.69 -16.68 -11.25
CA ARG A 147 0.42 -17.34 -10.86
C ARG A 147 0.45 -18.83 -11.19
N ASN A 148 0.90 -19.23 -12.38
CA ASN A 148 1.01 -20.63 -12.75
C ASN A 148 2.04 -21.39 -11.90
N SER A 149 3.15 -20.73 -11.55
CA SER A 149 4.16 -21.25 -10.61
C SER A 149 3.54 -21.53 -9.24
N PHE A 150 2.80 -20.56 -8.69
CA PHE A 150 2.08 -20.71 -7.43
C PHE A 150 1.03 -21.83 -7.48
N LEU A 151 0.24 -21.92 -8.55
CA LEU A 151 -0.70 -23.01 -8.76
C LEU A 151 -0.01 -24.39 -8.80
N GLY A 152 1.18 -24.47 -9.42
CA GLY A 152 2.01 -25.67 -9.39
C GLY A 152 2.48 -26.03 -7.98
N MET A 153 2.88 -25.02 -7.19
CA MET A 153 3.28 -25.20 -5.79
C MET A 153 2.11 -25.68 -4.92
N LEU A 154 0.91 -25.13 -5.10
CA LEU A 154 -0.30 -25.59 -4.40
C LEU A 154 -0.62 -27.05 -4.73
N LYS A 155 -0.61 -27.42 -6.01
CA LYS A 155 -0.87 -28.80 -6.47
C LYS A 155 0.07 -29.80 -5.82
N ASN A 156 1.36 -29.46 -5.75
CA ASN A 156 2.41 -30.30 -5.20
C ASN A 156 2.59 -30.17 -3.67
N SER A 157 1.75 -29.37 -3.00
CA SER A 157 1.80 -29.20 -1.55
C SER A 157 1.44 -30.50 -0.84
N SER A 158 2.36 -31.00 -0.01
CA SER A 158 2.19 -32.22 0.78
C SER A 158 1.53 -32.01 2.15
N TRP A 159 1.39 -30.76 2.58
CA TRP A 159 0.86 -30.43 3.91
C TRP A 159 -0.62 -30.01 3.89
N MET A 160 -1.17 -29.72 2.71
CA MET A 160 -2.58 -29.38 2.55
C MET A 160 -3.39 -30.61 2.15
N ASP A 161 -4.58 -30.75 2.74
CA ASP A 161 -5.58 -31.69 2.23
C ASP A 161 -6.14 -31.24 0.86
N GLU A 162 -6.70 -32.18 0.10
CA GLU A 162 -7.21 -31.92 -1.26
C GLU A 162 -8.36 -30.89 -1.30
N ILE A 163 -9.20 -30.80 -0.26
CA ILE A 163 -10.30 -29.83 -0.21
C ILE A 163 -9.73 -28.42 -0.10
N SER A 164 -8.82 -28.21 0.86
CA SER A 164 -8.16 -26.91 1.09
C SER A 164 -7.30 -26.50 -0.11
N LYS A 165 -6.62 -27.47 -0.75
CA LYS A 165 -5.83 -27.27 -1.96
C LYS A 165 -6.68 -26.78 -3.14
N ASN A 166 -7.80 -27.45 -3.43
CA ASN A 166 -8.69 -27.06 -4.53
C ASN A 166 -9.29 -25.67 -4.32
N LYS A 167 -9.74 -25.34 -3.10
CA LYS A 167 -10.23 -23.99 -2.80
C LYS A 167 -9.13 -22.93 -2.91
N SER A 168 -7.89 -23.27 -2.58
CA SER A 168 -6.76 -22.34 -2.71
C SER A 168 -6.44 -22.07 -4.18
N ILE A 169 -6.53 -23.10 -5.02
CA ILE A 169 -6.42 -22.97 -6.48
C ILE A 169 -7.54 -22.10 -7.04
N GLU A 170 -8.79 -22.32 -6.63
CA GLU A 170 -9.94 -21.49 -7.03
C GLU A 170 -9.73 -20.02 -6.67
N LYS A 171 -9.27 -19.73 -5.43
CA LYS A 171 -8.94 -18.38 -4.99
C LYS A 171 -7.85 -17.74 -5.83
N ALA A 172 -6.74 -18.45 -6.07
CA ALA A 172 -5.59 -17.96 -6.83
C ALA A 172 -5.93 -17.65 -8.30
N LEU A 173 -6.81 -18.44 -8.90
CA LEU A 173 -7.25 -18.27 -10.29
C LEU A 173 -8.08 -17.00 -10.51
N VAL A 174 -8.79 -16.52 -9.47
CA VAL A 174 -9.68 -15.36 -9.57
C VAL A 174 -9.12 -14.10 -8.89
N ILE A 175 -7.83 -14.10 -8.53
CA ILE A 175 -7.14 -12.87 -8.11
C ILE A 175 -7.21 -11.86 -9.24
N ASP A 176 -7.80 -10.69 -8.97
CA ASP A 176 -7.94 -9.58 -9.92
C ASP A 176 -6.65 -8.76 -9.99
N GLU A 177 -6.01 -8.66 -11.15
CA GLU A 177 -4.80 -7.87 -11.34
C GLU A 177 -5.08 -6.44 -11.84
N LYS A 178 -4.42 -5.45 -11.22
CA LYS A 178 -4.39 -4.04 -11.64
C LYS A 178 -2.96 -3.61 -11.91
N ILE A 179 -2.68 -3.09 -13.10
CA ILE A 179 -1.30 -2.82 -13.55
C ILE A 179 -1.20 -1.42 -14.15
N GLY A 180 -0.27 -0.62 -13.65
CA GLY A 180 -0.02 0.74 -14.11
C GLY A 180 -1.04 1.73 -13.55
N TYR A 181 -2.13 1.95 -14.28
CA TYR A 181 -3.15 2.93 -13.97
C TYR A 181 -4.53 2.50 -14.49
N PRO A 182 -5.63 2.99 -13.89
CA PRO A 182 -6.98 2.79 -14.42
C PRO A 182 -7.13 3.24 -15.87
N ASP A 183 -7.86 2.46 -16.68
CA ASP A 183 -8.03 2.72 -18.12
C ASP A 183 -8.51 4.15 -18.43
N PHE A 184 -9.37 4.71 -17.58
CA PHE A 184 -9.91 6.07 -17.77
C PHE A 184 -8.82 7.15 -17.78
N LEU A 185 -7.68 6.94 -17.09
CA LEU A 185 -6.54 7.87 -17.10
C LEU A 185 -5.74 7.82 -18.41
N GLY A 186 -5.76 6.67 -19.10
CA GLY A 186 -5.10 6.51 -20.41
C GLY A 186 -6.03 6.69 -21.60
N SER A 187 -7.33 6.91 -21.36
CA SER A 187 -8.32 7.01 -22.42
C SER A 187 -8.38 8.42 -23.03
N ASN A 188 -8.76 8.51 -24.30
CA ASN A 188 -9.06 9.80 -24.94
C ASN A 188 -10.35 10.43 -24.41
N ASN A 189 -11.13 9.70 -23.61
CA ASN A 189 -12.38 10.18 -23.02
C ASN A 189 -12.13 10.70 -21.60
N THR A 190 -11.98 12.01 -21.47
CA THR A 190 -11.66 12.68 -20.21
C THR A 190 -12.88 12.91 -19.31
N THR A 191 -14.09 12.57 -19.77
CA THR A 191 -15.35 12.80 -19.05
C THR A 191 -15.36 12.14 -17.67
N GLN A 192 -14.86 10.91 -17.57
CA GLN A 192 -14.83 10.20 -16.30
C GLN A 192 -13.86 10.86 -15.31
N LEU A 193 -12.71 11.32 -15.78
CA LEU A 193 -11.74 12.05 -14.97
C LEU A 193 -12.31 13.36 -14.45
N GLU A 194 -12.90 14.16 -15.34
CA GLU A 194 -13.54 15.44 -14.97
C GLU A 194 -14.68 15.25 -13.97
N LYS A 195 -15.55 14.26 -14.20
CA LYS A 195 -16.63 13.91 -13.27
C LYS A 195 -16.11 13.48 -11.90
N MET A 196 -15.04 12.69 -11.87
CA MET A 196 -14.44 12.21 -10.62
C MET A 196 -13.86 13.35 -9.78
N TYR A 197 -13.26 14.36 -10.42
CA TYR A 197 -12.59 15.48 -9.74
C TYR A 197 -13.41 16.78 -9.73
N GLN A 198 -14.71 16.74 -10.08
CA GLN A 198 -15.55 17.93 -10.18
C GLN A 198 -15.68 18.73 -8.87
N GLU A 199 -15.63 18.06 -7.70
CA GLU A 199 -15.72 18.71 -6.38
C GLU A 199 -14.38 19.35 -5.95
N TYR A 200 -13.27 18.96 -6.58
CA TYR A 200 -11.90 19.35 -6.23
C TYR A 200 -11.51 20.69 -6.84
N VAL A 201 -12.23 21.76 -6.46
CA VAL A 201 -11.97 23.13 -6.93
C VAL A 201 -11.18 23.90 -5.88
N PHE A 202 -9.97 24.35 -6.21
CA PHE A 202 -9.04 24.99 -5.25
C PHE A 202 -8.69 26.40 -5.72
N ASN A 203 -9.38 27.39 -5.15
CA ASN A 203 -9.25 28.81 -5.49
C ASN A 203 -8.99 29.68 -4.25
N GLU A 204 -8.71 29.07 -3.10
CA GLU A 204 -8.49 29.75 -1.83
C GLU A 204 -7.01 29.65 -1.42
N SER A 205 -6.66 30.14 -0.22
CA SER A 205 -5.33 29.93 0.36
C SER A 205 -5.04 28.44 0.56
N TYR A 206 -3.77 28.07 0.65
CA TYR A 206 -3.36 26.67 0.77
C TYR A 206 -4.05 25.95 1.93
N ILE A 207 -4.05 26.57 3.13
CA ILE A 207 -4.67 25.98 4.32
C ILE A 207 -6.18 25.77 4.12
N SER A 208 -6.89 26.71 3.50
CA SER A 208 -8.31 26.57 3.21
C SER A 208 -8.57 25.48 2.16
N ASN A 209 -7.72 25.38 1.15
CA ASN A 209 -7.79 24.29 0.16
C ASN A 209 -7.55 22.92 0.80
N VAL A 210 -6.60 22.80 1.74
CA VAL A 210 -6.36 21.56 2.51
C VAL A 210 -7.61 21.18 3.30
N LEU A 211 -8.23 22.13 4.00
CA LEU A 211 -9.45 21.89 4.76
C LEU A 211 -10.62 21.48 3.86
N LYS A 212 -10.76 22.11 2.70
CA LYS A 212 -11.75 21.73 1.70
C LYS A 212 -11.52 20.30 1.20
N LEU A 213 -10.27 19.94 0.88
CA LEU A 213 -9.89 18.59 0.49
C LEU A 213 -10.25 17.56 1.57
N LEU A 214 -9.94 17.85 2.83
CA LEU A 214 -10.29 17.01 3.97
C LEU A 214 -11.81 16.79 4.10
N LYS A 215 -12.61 17.86 3.93
CA LYS A 215 -14.08 17.76 3.93
C LYS A 215 -14.61 16.91 2.78
N ILE A 216 -14.09 17.11 1.56
CA ILE A 216 -14.48 16.30 0.39
C ILE A 216 -14.20 14.82 0.69
N LYS A 217 -13.00 14.48 1.18
CA LYS A 217 -12.61 13.10 1.49
C LYS A 217 -13.45 12.47 2.60
N ALA A 218 -13.76 13.22 3.65
CA ALA A 218 -14.64 12.75 4.73
C ALA A 218 -16.05 12.45 4.20
N ASN A 219 -16.60 13.34 3.37
CA ASN A 219 -17.91 13.17 2.76
C ASN A 219 -17.95 12.00 1.78
N GLU A 220 -16.94 11.84 0.92
CA GLU A 220 -16.78 10.68 0.04
C GLU A 220 -16.83 9.38 0.85
N ASN A 221 -16.06 9.29 1.95
CA ASN A 221 -16.07 8.10 2.80
C ASN A 221 -17.46 7.81 3.37
N LEU A 222 -18.18 8.82 3.86
CA LEU A 222 -19.51 8.62 4.44
C LEU A 222 -20.57 8.26 3.39
N ARG A 223 -20.51 8.82 2.17
CA ARG A 223 -21.43 8.50 1.06
C ARG A 223 -21.39 7.03 0.67
N MET A 224 -20.21 6.39 0.74
CA MET A 224 -20.05 4.97 0.42
C MET A 224 -20.96 4.05 1.24
N LEU A 225 -21.46 4.47 2.41
CA LEU A 225 -22.31 3.64 3.28
C LEU A 225 -23.59 3.17 2.57
N ARG A 226 -24.09 3.96 1.61
CA ARG A 226 -25.30 3.64 0.84
C ARG A 226 -25.01 3.08 -0.54
N GLU A 227 -23.74 2.99 -0.91
CA GLU A 227 -23.30 2.48 -2.20
C GLU A 227 -22.87 1.01 -2.08
N LEU A 228 -23.09 0.26 -3.16
CA LEU A 228 -22.53 -1.08 -3.29
C LEU A 228 -21.03 -1.00 -3.55
N VAL A 229 -20.30 -2.02 -3.10
CA VAL A 229 -18.86 -2.09 -3.32
C VAL A 229 -18.59 -2.42 -4.78
N ASP A 230 -18.01 -1.47 -5.51
CA ASP A 230 -17.39 -1.78 -6.79
C ASP A 230 -16.08 -2.54 -6.55
N ARG A 231 -16.13 -3.86 -6.66
CA ARG A 231 -14.96 -4.74 -6.47
C ARG A 231 -13.93 -4.63 -7.59
N LYS A 232 -14.31 -4.11 -8.76
CA LYS A 232 -13.40 -3.91 -9.91
C LYS A 232 -12.73 -2.54 -9.89
N ALA A 233 -13.23 -1.61 -9.08
CA ALA A 233 -12.55 -0.35 -8.84
C ALA A 233 -11.12 -0.58 -8.36
N TRP A 234 -10.23 0.28 -8.82
CA TRP A 234 -8.89 0.37 -8.29
C TRP A 234 -8.96 0.83 -6.83
N GLY A 235 -7.99 0.40 -6.02
CA GLY A 235 -7.78 0.96 -4.70
C GLY A 235 -7.48 2.48 -4.76
N THR A 236 -7.37 3.10 -3.59
CA THR A 236 -7.12 4.54 -3.47
C THR A 236 -5.68 4.96 -3.74
N SER A 237 -4.78 4.01 -4.01
CA SER A 237 -3.35 4.27 -4.24
C SER A 237 -3.13 4.95 -5.61
N PRO A 238 -2.48 6.13 -5.64
CA PRO A 238 -2.10 6.78 -6.89
C PRO A 238 -1.20 5.90 -7.78
N PRO A 239 -1.34 5.97 -9.12
CA PRO A 239 -0.47 5.28 -10.06
C PRO A 239 1.02 5.63 -9.94
N THR A 240 1.35 6.78 -9.35
CA THR A 240 2.73 7.28 -9.19
C THR A 240 3.46 6.66 -8.01
N ILE A 241 2.79 5.88 -7.16
CA ILE A 241 3.42 5.26 -6.00
C ILE A 241 4.43 4.19 -6.44
N VAL A 242 5.60 4.18 -5.81
CA VAL A 242 6.60 3.11 -5.93
C VAL A 242 6.34 2.07 -4.84
N ASN A 243 5.32 1.25 -5.03
CA ASN A 243 4.92 0.17 -4.12
C ASN A 243 4.03 -0.84 -4.86
N ALA A 244 3.65 -1.94 -4.21
CA ALA A 244 2.61 -2.87 -4.66
C ALA A 244 1.69 -3.23 -3.48
N PHE A 245 0.51 -3.79 -3.76
CA PHE A 245 -0.50 -4.06 -2.73
C PHE A 245 -1.39 -5.26 -3.06
N TYR A 246 -1.78 -6.01 -2.02
CA TYR A 246 -2.89 -6.96 -2.02
C TYR A 246 -4.05 -6.44 -1.18
N SER A 247 -5.27 -6.60 -1.69
CA SER A 247 -6.51 -6.29 -0.98
C SER A 247 -7.31 -7.56 -0.71
N PRO A 248 -7.33 -8.08 0.54
CA PRO A 248 -8.10 -9.28 0.87
C PRO A 248 -9.60 -9.17 0.56
N PRO A 249 -10.31 -8.06 0.91
CA PRO A 249 -11.75 -7.95 0.61
C PRO A 249 -12.09 -7.88 -0.88
N ARG A 250 -11.12 -7.54 -1.74
CA ARG A 250 -11.30 -7.47 -3.20
C ARG A 250 -10.66 -8.65 -3.93
N ASN A 251 -9.90 -9.49 -3.22
CA ASN A 251 -9.00 -10.49 -3.78
C ASN A 251 -8.20 -9.93 -4.97
N GLN A 252 -7.56 -8.77 -4.78
CA GLN A 252 -6.99 -7.96 -5.86
C GLN A 252 -5.52 -7.63 -5.58
N ILE A 253 -4.67 -7.76 -6.60
CA ILE A 253 -3.26 -7.32 -6.59
C ILE A 253 -3.11 -6.06 -7.43
N ILE A 254 -2.37 -5.07 -6.94
CA ILE A 254 -2.21 -3.75 -7.57
C ILE A 254 -0.74 -3.43 -7.71
N PHE A 255 -0.30 -3.21 -8.95
CA PHE A 255 1.05 -2.74 -9.30
C PHE A 255 0.94 -1.38 -10.00
N PRO A 256 0.97 -0.27 -9.24
CA PRO A 256 1.04 1.09 -9.79
C PRO A 256 2.16 1.26 -10.82
N ALA A 257 2.00 2.23 -11.73
CA ALA A 257 3.02 2.53 -12.73
C ALA A 257 4.37 2.92 -12.11
N GLY A 258 4.38 3.51 -10.91
CA GLY A 258 5.59 3.94 -10.21
C GLY A 258 6.54 2.80 -9.82
N ILE A 259 6.06 1.57 -9.57
CA ILE A 259 6.96 0.42 -9.30
C ILE A 259 7.46 -0.25 -10.59
N LEU A 260 6.81 -0.02 -11.73
CA LEU A 260 7.13 -0.66 -13.01
C LEU A 260 8.28 0.03 -13.77
N GLN A 261 9.39 0.20 -13.08
CA GLN A 261 10.61 0.86 -13.58
C GLN A 261 11.85 0.16 -13.01
N MET A 262 13.05 0.51 -13.49
CA MET A 262 14.28 0.02 -12.88
C MET A 262 14.40 0.47 -11.42
N PRO A 263 14.96 -0.37 -10.52
CA PRO A 263 15.56 -1.69 -10.77
C PRO A 263 14.55 -2.84 -10.84
N PHE A 264 13.26 -2.60 -10.60
CA PHE A 264 12.23 -3.63 -10.55
C PHE A 264 11.90 -4.25 -11.91
N PHE A 265 11.70 -3.39 -12.92
CA PHE A 265 11.27 -3.81 -14.23
C PHE A 265 11.90 -2.99 -15.36
N ASN A 266 12.42 -3.70 -16.37
CA ASN A 266 12.80 -3.12 -17.65
C ASN A 266 12.53 -4.12 -18.78
N LYS A 267 11.77 -3.67 -19.79
CA LYS A 267 11.38 -4.52 -20.93
C LYS A 267 12.54 -5.11 -21.73
N ASP A 268 13.65 -4.39 -21.80
CA ASP A 268 14.83 -4.75 -22.59
C ASP A 268 15.92 -5.42 -21.73
N ALA A 269 15.71 -5.50 -20.42
CA ALA A 269 16.61 -6.18 -19.51
C ALA A 269 16.48 -7.71 -19.62
N PRO A 270 17.58 -8.45 -19.33
CA PRO A 270 17.54 -9.89 -19.14
C PRO A 270 16.42 -10.33 -18.18
N LYS A 271 15.84 -11.51 -18.44
CA LYS A 271 14.64 -11.96 -17.69
C LYS A 271 14.97 -12.31 -16.25
N TYR A 272 16.14 -12.86 -15.96
CA TYR A 272 16.56 -13.09 -14.57
C TYR A 272 16.51 -11.83 -13.71
N LEU A 273 16.77 -10.62 -14.27
CA LEU A 273 16.65 -9.37 -13.52
C LEU A 273 15.19 -9.06 -13.21
N ASN A 274 14.33 -9.08 -14.23
CA ASN A 274 12.90 -8.81 -14.05
C ASN A 274 12.25 -9.81 -13.08
N TYR A 275 12.50 -11.11 -13.22
CA TYR A 275 11.98 -12.11 -12.30
C TYR A 275 12.60 -11.96 -10.88
N GLY A 276 13.90 -11.66 -10.78
CA GLY A 276 14.56 -11.44 -9.49
C GLY A 276 14.05 -10.21 -8.73
N ALA A 277 13.41 -9.26 -9.42
CA ALA A 277 12.86 -8.06 -8.81
C ALA A 277 11.32 -7.98 -8.92
N ILE A 278 10.74 -7.41 -9.99
CA ILE A 278 9.27 -7.28 -10.07
C ILE A 278 8.57 -8.65 -10.02
N GLY A 279 9.22 -9.73 -10.46
CA GLY A 279 8.66 -11.07 -10.33
C GLY A 279 8.52 -11.52 -8.88
N MET A 280 9.52 -11.23 -8.03
CA MET A 280 9.42 -11.48 -6.59
C MET A 280 8.27 -10.66 -6.00
N VAL A 281 8.18 -9.36 -6.32
CA VAL A 281 7.10 -8.49 -5.83
C VAL A 281 5.72 -9.02 -6.26
N ILE A 282 5.57 -9.52 -7.49
CA ILE A 282 4.32 -10.13 -7.94
C ILE A 282 3.95 -11.37 -7.11
N GLY A 283 4.93 -12.26 -6.87
CA GLY A 283 4.70 -13.46 -6.06
C GLY A 283 4.41 -13.11 -4.60
N HIS A 284 5.02 -12.05 -4.07
CA HIS A 284 4.78 -11.52 -2.74
C HIS A 284 3.30 -11.10 -2.60
N GLU A 285 2.78 -10.29 -3.53
CA GLU A 285 1.37 -9.87 -3.51
C GLU A 285 0.38 -11.03 -3.72
N ILE A 286 0.75 -12.05 -4.51
CA ILE A 286 -0.07 -13.28 -4.63
C ILE A 286 -0.08 -14.03 -3.31
N THR A 287 1.07 -14.16 -2.64
CA THR A 287 1.22 -14.87 -1.37
C THR A 287 0.43 -14.20 -0.25
N HIS A 288 0.27 -12.87 -0.24
CA HIS A 288 -0.61 -12.18 0.70
C HIS A 288 -2.07 -12.68 0.66
N GLY A 289 -2.53 -13.28 -0.45
CA GLY A 289 -3.81 -13.97 -0.49
C GLY A 289 -3.89 -15.22 0.41
N PHE A 290 -2.77 -15.71 0.91
CA PHE A 290 -2.62 -17.00 1.59
C PHE A 290 -1.73 -16.93 2.84
N ASP A 291 -1.29 -15.73 3.23
CA ASP A 291 -0.59 -15.49 4.49
C ASP A 291 -1.52 -15.69 5.71
N ASP A 292 -1.07 -15.33 6.92
CA ASP A 292 -1.85 -15.53 8.14
C ASP A 292 -3.16 -14.74 8.20
N SER A 293 -3.25 -13.61 7.48
CA SER A 293 -4.41 -12.74 7.37
C SER A 293 -5.25 -13.06 6.12
N GLY A 294 -4.64 -13.06 4.94
CA GLY A 294 -5.33 -13.25 3.66
C GLY A 294 -5.96 -14.63 3.51
N ARG A 295 -5.40 -15.68 4.12
CA ARG A 295 -6.07 -17.01 4.14
C ARG A 295 -7.44 -16.98 4.80
N GLN A 296 -7.75 -15.96 5.60
CA GLN A 296 -9.04 -15.87 6.30
C GLN A 296 -10.14 -15.36 5.37
N TYR A 297 -9.79 -14.90 4.16
CA TYR A 297 -10.71 -14.41 3.14
C TYR A 297 -10.83 -15.43 2.00
N ASP A 298 -12.04 -15.72 1.56
CA ASP A 298 -12.29 -16.61 0.42
C ASP A 298 -11.96 -15.94 -0.92
N LYS A 299 -12.27 -16.64 -2.02
CA LYS A 299 -12.08 -16.15 -3.39
C LYS A 299 -12.87 -14.88 -3.73
N ASP A 300 -13.96 -14.65 -3.01
CA ASP A 300 -14.87 -13.52 -3.19
C ASP A 300 -14.55 -12.37 -2.20
N GLY A 301 -13.52 -12.54 -1.37
CA GLY A 301 -13.09 -11.56 -0.38
C GLY A 301 -13.92 -11.53 0.90
N ASN A 302 -14.65 -12.61 1.21
CA ASN A 302 -15.39 -12.72 2.48
C ASN A 302 -14.57 -13.46 3.52
N ARG A 303 -14.57 -12.97 4.75
CA ARG A 303 -13.87 -13.54 5.89
C ARG A 303 -14.61 -14.75 6.44
N ILE A 304 -14.29 -15.92 5.89
CA ILE A 304 -14.87 -17.21 6.26
C ILE A 304 -13.76 -18.25 6.45
N SER A 305 -13.99 -19.27 7.28
CA SER A 305 -13.07 -20.42 7.35
C SER A 305 -13.34 -21.34 6.18
N TRP A 306 -12.42 -21.42 5.22
CA TRP A 306 -12.58 -22.24 4.01
C TRP A 306 -11.55 -23.37 3.89
N TRP A 307 -10.52 -23.39 4.73
CA TRP A 307 -9.63 -24.54 4.94
C TRP A 307 -10.18 -25.50 6.01
N THR A 308 -9.75 -26.76 5.97
CA THR A 308 -10.00 -27.71 7.06
C THR A 308 -9.14 -27.39 8.29
N ASP A 309 -9.58 -27.83 9.46
CA ASP A 309 -8.85 -27.61 10.71
C ASP A 309 -7.45 -28.24 10.70
N ASP A 310 -7.27 -29.39 10.04
CA ASP A 310 -5.96 -30.05 9.89
C ASP A 310 -5.00 -29.21 9.04
N THR A 311 -5.48 -28.65 7.92
CA THR A 311 -4.68 -27.73 7.10
C THR A 311 -4.34 -26.46 7.86
N ILE A 312 -5.28 -25.89 8.64
CA ILE A 312 -5.03 -24.70 9.47
C ILE A 312 -3.97 -25.00 10.53
N LYS A 313 -4.03 -26.17 11.19
CA LYS A 313 -3.04 -26.59 12.17
C LYS A 313 -1.64 -26.69 11.54
N LYS A 314 -1.52 -27.38 10.40
CA LYS A 314 -0.25 -27.52 9.67
C LYS A 314 0.27 -26.18 9.14
N PHE A 315 -0.61 -25.28 8.71
CA PHE A 315 -0.23 -23.91 8.36
C PHE A 315 0.39 -23.18 9.55
N ASN A 316 -0.24 -23.24 10.73
CA ASN A 316 0.27 -22.60 11.94
C ASN A 316 1.61 -23.18 12.38
N GLU A 317 1.80 -24.50 12.29
CA GLU A 317 3.09 -25.17 12.57
C GLU A 317 4.21 -24.65 11.65
N ARG A 318 3.93 -24.53 10.35
CA ARG A 318 4.91 -24.01 9.37
C ARG A 318 5.19 -22.53 9.56
N LYS A 319 4.15 -21.74 9.84
CA LYS A 319 4.27 -20.32 10.14
C LYS A 319 5.13 -20.08 11.38
N GLN A 320 5.03 -20.94 12.38
CA GLN A 320 5.86 -20.84 13.58
C GLN A 320 7.36 -20.89 13.26
N CYS A 321 7.77 -21.71 12.28
CA CYS A 321 9.16 -21.74 11.81
C CYS A 321 9.65 -20.37 11.31
N ILE A 322 8.81 -19.63 10.59
CA ILE A 322 9.12 -18.27 10.12
C ILE A 322 9.20 -17.31 11.30
N ILE A 323 8.24 -17.38 12.23
CA ILE A 323 8.24 -16.54 13.44
C ILE A 323 9.52 -16.76 14.24
N ASP A 324 9.91 -18.02 14.46
CA ASP A 324 11.09 -18.38 15.25
C ASP A 324 12.37 -17.93 14.54
N GLN A 325 12.47 -18.12 13.23
CA GLN A 325 13.61 -17.67 12.43
C GLN A 325 13.80 -16.15 12.54
N TYR A 326 12.76 -15.38 12.23
CA TYR A 326 12.88 -13.91 12.21
C TYR A 326 13.05 -13.33 13.60
N SER A 327 12.48 -13.96 14.64
CA SER A 327 12.69 -13.51 16.03
C SER A 327 14.13 -13.69 16.53
N ASN A 328 14.95 -14.51 15.85
CA ASN A 328 16.36 -14.69 16.16
C ASN A 328 17.28 -13.67 15.47
N TYR A 329 16.77 -12.86 14.54
CA TYR A 329 17.56 -11.83 13.89
C TYR A 329 17.75 -10.61 14.79
N VAL A 330 18.99 -10.12 14.86
CA VAL A 330 19.38 -8.97 15.68
C VAL A 330 19.79 -7.81 14.78
N VAL A 331 19.09 -6.69 14.91
CA VAL A 331 19.44 -5.42 14.29
C VAL A 331 20.57 -4.78 15.09
N THR A 332 21.81 -5.10 14.70
CA THR A 332 23.03 -4.80 15.46
C THR A 332 23.19 -3.32 15.81
N GLN A 333 22.84 -2.42 14.89
CA GLN A 333 22.93 -0.96 15.06
C GLN A 333 22.14 -0.40 16.25
N ILE A 334 21.09 -1.09 16.71
CA ILE A 334 20.29 -0.71 17.89
C ILE A 334 20.19 -1.82 18.94
N ASN A 335 20.87 -2.94 18.73
CA ASN A 335 20.87 -4.12 19.59
C ASN A 335 19.45 -4.52 20.03
N ARG A 336 18.59 -4.79 19.04
CA ARG A 336 17.21 -5.26 19.22
C ARG A 336 16.93 -6.43 18.28
N THR A 337 16.19 -7.41 18.78
CA THR A 337 15.69 -8.52 17.97
C THR A 337 14.44 -8.09 17.21
N LEU A 338 14.22 -8.68 16.04
CA LEU A 338 12.94 -8.52 15.35
C LEU A 338 11.82 -9.23 16.12
N ASN A 339 10.59 -8.77 15.90
CA ASN A 339 9.41 -9.46 16.36
C ASN A 339 8.84 -10.30 15.20
N GLY A 340 9.23 -11.57 15.12
CA GLY A 340 8.81 -12.45 14.02
C GLY A 340 7.32 -12.68 13.96
N PHE A 341 6.57 -12.51 15.06
CA PHE A 341 5.11 -12.54 15.04
C PHE A 341 4.53 -11.29 14.38
N GLN A 342 5.11 -10.11 14.66
CA GLN A 342 4.67 -8.87 14.02
C GLN A 342 4.96 -8.86 12.52
N THR A 343 6.07 -9.47 12.08
CA THR A 343 6.47 -9.49 10.67
C THR A 343 6.03 -10.74 9.89
N GLN A 344 5.27 -11.65 10.52
CA GLN A 344 4.98 -12.97 9.96
C GLN A 344 4.31 -12.93 8.58
N GLY A 345 3.36 -12.01 8.35
CA GLY A 345 2.64 -11.91 7.07
C GLY A 345 3.58 -11.56 5.91
N GLU A 346 4.36 -10.49 6.09
CA GLU A 346 5.36 -10.03 5.13
C GLU A 346 6.46 -11.08 4.91
N ASN A 347 6.95 -11.72 5.97
CA ASN A 347 7.98 -12.75 5.85
C ASN A 347 7.47 -13.99 5.08
N ILE A 348 6.20 -14.38 5.28
CA ILE A 348 5.56 -15.43 4.48
C ILE A 348 5.51 -15.00 3.02
N ALA A 349 5.11 -13.75 2.75
CA ALA A 349 5.00 -13.19 1.41
C ALA A 349 6.35 -13.11 0.69
N ASP A 350 7.42 -12.68 1.36
CA ASP A 350 8.78 -12.65 0.80
C ASP A 350 9.29 -14.04 0.43
N ASN A 351 9.13 -15.02 1.35
CA ASN A 351 9.59 -16.39 1.13
C ASN A 351 8.77 -17.11 0.05
N GLY A 352 7.45 -16.86 -0.01
CA GLY A 352 6.58 -17.35 -1.07
C GLY A 352 6.93 -16.73 -2.41
N GLY A 353 6.97 -15.40 -2.46
CA GLY A 353 7.17 -14.62 -3.67
C GLY A 353 8.49 -14.87 -4.38
N ILE A 354 9.61 -14.95 -3.64
CA ILE A 354 10.90 -15.24 -4.25
C ILE A 354 10.95 -16.66 -4.83
N LYS A 355 10.31 -17.63 -4.15
CA LYS A 355 10.24 -19.02 -4.60
C LYS A 355 9.36 -19.17 -5.84
N GLU A 356 8.19 -18.55 -5.83
CA GLU A 356 7.28 -18.52 -6.97
C GLU A 356 7.95 -17.91 -8.20
N SER A 357 8.61 -16.77 -8.02
CA SER A 357 9.30 -16.07 -9.10
C SER A 357 10.48 -16.87 -9.65
N PHE A 358 11.27 -17.51 -8.79
CA PHE A 358 12.39 -18.35 -9.22
C PHE A 358 11.91 -19.54 -10.05
N TYR A 359 10.86 -20.24 -9.62
CA TYR A 359 10.26 -21.32 -10.41
C TYR A 359 9.61 -20.83 -11.71
N ALA A 360 9.01 -19.65 -11.71
CA ALA A 360 8.50 -19.02 -12.93
C ALA A 360 9.64 -18.72 -13.93
N TYR A 361 10.76 -18.21 -13.42
CA TYR A 361 11.97 -17.98 -14.22
C TYR A 361 12.54 -19.29 -14.79
N GLN A 362 12.69 -20.33 -13.98
CA GLN A 362 13.16 -21.65 -14.42
C GLN A 362 12.25 -22.26 -15.50
N ASN A 363 10.93 -22.09 -15.36
CA ASN A 363 9.99 -22.51 -16.39
C ASN A 363 10.13 -21.69 -17.67
N TRP A 364 10.32 -20.37 -17.56
CA TRP A 364 10.47 -19.48 -18.71
C TRP A 364 11.76 -19.76 -19.49
N ILE A 365 12.91 -19.95 -18.81
CA ILE A 365 14.18 -20.25 -19.50
C ILE A 365 14.15 -21.63 -20.17
N ARG A 366 13.43 -22.61 -19.60
CA ARG A 366 13.24 -23.93 -20.23
C ARG A 366 12.51 -23.84 -21.58
N THR A 367 11.59 -22.88 -21.73
CA THR A 367 10.86 -22.64 -22.99
C THR A 367 11.57 -21.64 -23.91
N HIS A 368 12.53 -20.87 -23.40
CA HIS A 368 13.29 -19.85 -24.15
C HIS A 368 14.81 -19.94 -23.90
N PRO A 369 15.46 -21.10 -24.13
CA PRO A 369 16.81 -21.41 -23.62
C PRO A 369 17.93 -20.49 -24.11
N ASN A 370 17.70 -19.74 -25.20
CA ASN A 370 18.71 -18.86 -25.82
C ASN A 370 18.33 -17.37 -25.77
N GLU A 371 17.25 -17.00 -25.09
CA GLU A 371 16.76 -15.61 -25.10
C GLU A 371 17.32 -14.74 -23.98
N ASP A 372 17.84 -15.37 -22.91
CA ASP A 372 18.38 -14.62 -21.78
C ASP A 372 19.86 -14.29 -21.95
N LYS A 373 20.14 -13.01 -22.17
CA LYS A 373 21.50 -12.54 -22.45
C LYS A 373 22.27 -12.32 -21.16
N LYS A 374 23.53 -12.73 -21.12
CA LYS A 374 24.47 -12.35 -20.05
C LYS A 374 24.78 -10.85 -20.13
N LEU A 375 24.93 -10.22 -18.97
CA LEU A 375 25.40 -8.84 -18.90
C LEU A 375 26.91 -8.76 -19.22
N PRO A 376 27.35 -7.80 -20.05
CA PRO A 376 28.78 -7.53 -20.24
C PRO A 376 29.45 -7.18 -18.91
N GLY A 377 30.64 -7.74 -18.66
CA GLY A 377 31.39 -7.49 -17.42
C GLY A 377 30.90 -8.26 -16.18
N LEU A 378 29.88 -9.11 -16.31
CA LEU A 378 29.36 -9.99 -15.25
C LEU A 378 29.19 -11.43 -15.75
N SER A 379 29.97 -11.82 -16.76
CA SER A 379 29.83 -13.11 -17.45
C SER A 379 30.16 -14.32 -16.58
N GLU A 380 30.90 -14.09 -15.49
CA GLU A 380 31.26 -15.07 -14.46
C GLU A 380 30.06 -15.56 -13.64
N TYR A 381 28.98 -14.77 -13.56
CA TYR A 381 27.74 -15.17 -12.91
C TYR A 381 26.83 -15.91 -13.89
N SER A 382 26.22 -16.99 -13.39
CA SER A 382 25.07 -17.64 -14.02
C SER A 382 23.83 -16.75 -13.97
N ALA A 383 22.84 -17.08 -14.80
CA ALA A 383 21.58 -16.35 -14.80
C ALA A 383 20.81 -16.51 -13.48
N GLU A 384 20.87 -17.70 -12.85
CA GLU A 384 20.32 -17.93 -11.52
C GLU A 384 21.05 -17.13 -10.44
N GLN A 385 22.39 -17.03 -10.50
CA GLN A 385 23.12 -16.15 -9.58
C GLN A 385 22.72 -14.69 -9.77
N MET A 386 22.60 -14.22 -11.01
CA MET A 386 22.18 -12.85 -11.32
C MET A 386 20.75 -12.56 -10.86
N PHE A 387 19.85 -13.55 -10.90
CA PHE A 387 18.51 -13.45 -10.32
C PHE A 387 18.59 -13.08 -8.83
N PHE A 388 19.38 -13.83 -8.05
CA PHE A 388 19.49 -13.59 -6.60
C PHE A 388 20.31 -12.35 -6.26
N ILE A 389 21.30 -11.99 -7.07
CA ILE A 389 22.02 -10.72 -6.94
C ILE A 389 21.04 -9.55 -7.13
N ASN A 390 20.19 -9.58 -8.17
CA ASN A 390 19.22 -8.50 -8.38
C ASN A 390 18.15 -8.46 -7.29
N TYR A 391 17.70 -9.62 -6.79
CA TYR A 391 16.84 -9.71 -5.61
C TYR A 391 17.47 -9.03 -4.39
N GLY A 392 18.75 -9.27 -4.11
CA GLY A 392 19.45 -8.56 -3.02
C GLY A 392 19.59 -7.06 -3.26
N GLN A 393 19.77 -6.63 -4.52
CA GLN A 393 19.96 -5.23 -4.88
C GLN A 393 18.72 -4.36 -4.66
N ILE A 394 17.51 -4.89 -4.91
CA ILE A 394 16.28 -4.11 -4.69
C ILE A 394 16.02 -3.79 -3.22
N TRP A 395 16.69 -4.50 -2.32
CA TRP A 395 16.64 -4.30 -0.87
C TRP A 395 17.83 -3.52 -0.32
N CYS A 396 18.78 -3.09 -1.15
CA CYS A 396 19.88 -2.25 -0.69
C CYS A 396 19.36 -0.95 -0.07
N SER A 397 19.50 -0.82 1.25
CA SER A 397 19.07 0.35 1.99
C SER A 397 19.95 0.61 3.20
N LYS A 398 19.83 1.80 3.79
CA LYS A 398 20.43 2.14 5.07
C LYS A 398 19.47 3.03 5.84
N MET A 399 19.38 2.81 7.14
CA MET A 399 18.48 3.56 8.01
C MET A 399 19.25 4.20 9.17
N THR A 400 18.74 5.30 9.69
CA THR A 400 19.25 5.89 10.94
C THR A 400 18.82 5.03 12.13
N ASN A 401 19.54 5.07 13.25
CA ASN A 401 19.16 4.32 14.47
C ASN A 401 17.73 4.65 14.94
N ALA A 402 17.30 5.91 14.79
CA ALA A 402 15.94 6.33 15.14
C ALA A 402 14.90 5.70 14.20
N ASN A 403 15.17 5.65 12.89
CA ASN A 403 14.29 4.99 11.94
C ASN A 403 14.27 3.48 12.15
N ALA A 404 15.42 2.86 12.44
CA ALA A 404 15.51 1.43 12.75
C ALA A 404 14.67 1.06 13.97
N LEU A 405 14.77 1.85 15.05
CA LEU A 405 13.95 1.63 16.24
C LEU A 405 12.46 1.77 15.93
N ASN A 406 12.07 2.83 15.21
CA ASN A 406 10.69 3.01 14.80
C ASN A 406 10.21 1.84 13.94
N ARG A 407 10.99 1.39 12.95
CA ARG A 407 10.62 0.29 12.06
C ARG A 407 10.50 -1.05 12.78
N ILE A 408 11.37 -1.36 13.75
CA ILE A 408 11.23 -2.60 14.56
C ILE A 408 9.96 -2.55 15.42
N LEU A 409 9.64 -1.39 15.99
CA LEU A 409 8.47 -1.25 16.85
C LEU A 409 7.18 -1.22 16.04
N THR A 410 7.17 -0.56 14.88
CA THR A 410 5.96 -0.22 14.12
C THR A 410 5.78 -0.86 12.76
N GLY A 411 6.86 -1.32 12.15
CA GLY A 411 6.83 -1.92 10.83
C GLY A 411 6.28 -3.33 10.87
N VAL A 412 5.46 -3.68 9.88
CA VAL A 412 5.08 -5.08 9.63
C VAL A 412 6.09 -5.79 8.73
N HIS A 413 6.94 -5.03 8.03
CA HIS A 413 8.02 -5.60 7.22
C HIS A 413 9.29 -5.73 8.07
N SER A 414 10.04 -6.81 7.85
CA SER A 414 11.40 -6.92 8.34
C SER A 414 12.29 -5.80 7.74
N PRO A 415 13.35 -5.36 8.43
CA PRO A 415 14.37 -4.52 7.82
C PRO A 415 14.99 -5.23 6.61
N GLU A 416 15.36 -4.46 5.61
CA GLU A 416 15.69 -4.94 4.26
C GLU A 416 16.87 -5.93 4.19
N GLU A 417 17.69 -6.03 5.24
CA GLU A 417 18.83 -6.95 5.32
C GLU A 417 18.44 -8.39 5.73
N PHE A 418 17.20 -8.64 6.15
CA PHE A 418 16.67 -9.93 6.63
C PHE A 418 15.47 -10.40 5.82
#